data_AF-A0A3Q4I0L6-F1
#
_entry.id   AF-A0A3Q4I0L6-F1
#
_cell.length_a   1.000
_cell.length_b   1.000
_cell.length_c   1.000
_cell.angle_alpha   90.00
_cell.angle_beta   90.00
_cell.angle_gamma   90.00
#
_symmetry.space_group_name_H-M   'P 1'
#
loop_
_entity.id
_entity.type
_entity.pdbx_description
1 polymer ?
#
loop_
_entity_poly.entity_id
_entity_poly.type
_entity_poly.pdbx_seq_one_letter_code
_entity_poly.pdbx_strand_id
1 'polypeptide(L)'
;VISCRAVWVVSCNPLYVFPQCKMIVKDVSAATMFDVLHDSRYRKKWDVTMQESFDIARLSANADVGYYSWRCPIPLKNRDVVTLRSWQITDDEYIMVNFSVKHPKFPPRSNLVRAVSIQTGYYIKATGPNSCIFTYLSQADPKGSLPKWVVNKASQVLAPKVMKSVHKAGQEYSNWKSQNSPDLKPWLHPEQNTLPMMDPAELSIQRADSLENVDESSKLDANEGEDSS
;
A
#
# COMPACT_ATOMS: atom_id res chain seq x y z
N VAL A 1 -13.82 8.70 -14.83
CA VAL A 1 -13.97 9.83 -13.88
C VAL A 1 -13.73 9.30 -12.48
N ILE A 2 -12.87 9.95 -11.69
CA ILE A 2 -12.61 9.61 -10.28
C ILE A 2 -13.40 10.59 -9.42
N SER A 3 -14.22 10.08 -8.50
CA SER A 3 -14.92 10.87 -7.49
C SER A 3 -14.26 10.62 -6.15
N CYS A 4 -13.72 11.65 -5.52
CA CYS A 4 -13.15 11.57 -4.17
C CYS A 4 -14.01 12.37 -3.20
N ARG A 5 -14.20 11.82 -2.00
CA ARG A 5 -14.85 12.50 -0.88
C ARG A 5 -14.00 12.30 0.37
N ALA A 6 -13.90 13.33 1.20
CA ALA A 6 -13.40 13.16 2.55
C ALA A 6 -14.46 12.44 3.36
N VAL A 7 -14.10 11.32 3.96
CA VAL A 7 -14.94 10.60 4.91
C VAL A 7 -14.46 10.96 6.30
N TRP A 8 -15.38 11.24 7.20
CA TRP A 8 -15.08 11.46 8.61
C TRP A 8 -15.64 10.26 9.37
N VAL A 9 -14.76 9.36 9.83
CA VAL A 9 -15.17 8.25 10.68
C VAL A 9 -14.98 8.70 12.12
N VAL A 10 -16.09 8.81 12.86
CA VAL A 10 -16.14 9.34 14.24
C VAL A 10 -15.22 8.58 15.21
N SER A 11 -14.82 7.34 14.88
CA SER A 11 -13.97 6.49 15.73
C SER A 11 -12.48 6.46 15.35
N CYS A 12 -12.06 7.09 14.26
CA CYS A 12 -10.67 7.05 13.80
C CYS A 12 -10.02 8.43 13.93
N ASN A 13 -8.82 8.48 14.50
CA ASN A 13 -8.07 9.69 14.91
C ASN A 13 -8.47 10.97 14.12
N PRO A 14 -9.12 11.96 14.76
CA PRO A 14 -9.77 13.09 14.07
C PRO A 14 -8.77 14.03 13.36
N LEU A 15 -7.47 13.78 13.51
CA LEU A 15 -6.40 14.61 12.98
C LEU A 15 -6.04 14.33 11.52
N TYR A 16 -6.36 13.13 10.99
CA TYR A 16 -6.06 12.74 9.61
C TYR A 16 -7.33 12.51 8.79
N VAL A 17 -7.39 13.15 7.63
CA VAL A 17 -8.50 12.97 6.67
C VAL A 17 -8.48 11.55 6.12
N PHE A 18 -9.66 10.96 5.96
CA PHE A 18 -9.86 9.67 5.33
C PHE A 18 -10.35 9.87 3.89
N PRO A 19 -9.47 10.00 2.90
CA PRO A 19 -9.89 10.04 1.50
C PRO A 19 -10.53 8.69 1.13
N GLN A 20 -11.79 8.74 0.71
CA GLN A 20 -12.42 7.69 -0.06
C GLN A 20 -12.53 8.16 -1.50
N CYS A 21 -11.92 7.42 -2.42
CA CYS A 21 -12.00 7.68 -3.84
C CYS A 21 -12.63 6.49 -4.56
N LYS A 22 -13.57 6.78 -5.47
CA LYS A 22 -14.28 5.82 -6.29
C LYS A 22 -14.02 6.14 -7.76
N MET A 23 -13.77 5.10 -8.54
CA MET A 23 -13.52 5.17 -9.97
C MET A 23 -14.35 4.10 -10.68
N ILE A 24 -14.97 4.49 -11.79
CA ILE A 24 -15.60 3.54 -12.71
C ILE A 24 -14.57 3.17 -13.75
N VAL A 25 -14.27 1.88 -13.86
CA VAL A 25 -13.33 1.27 -14.78
C VAL A 25 -14.14 0.51 -15.83
N LYS A 26 -13.94 0.82 -17.11
CA LYS A 26 -14.80 0.32 -18.20
C LYS A 26 -14.10 -0.68 -19.13
N ASP A 27 -12.81 -0.90 -18.88
CA ASP A 27 -11.87 -1.53 -19.79
C ASP A 27 -10.92 -2.52 -19.08
N VAL A 28 -11.13 -2.76 -17.78
CA VAL A 28 -10.39 -3.75 -16.99
C VAL A 28 -11.36 -4.49 -16.07
N SER A 29 -11.25 -5.82 -16.04
CA SER A 29 -12.06 -6.69 -15.18
C SER A 29 -11.76 -6.50 -13.68
N ALA A 30 -12.73 -6.84 -12.82
CA ALA A 30 -12.53 -6.83 -11.38
C ALA A 30 -11.39 -7.77 -10.92
N ALA A 31 -11.33 -8.97 -11.50
CA ALA A 31 -10.29 -9.96 -11.21
C ALA A 31 -8.89 -9.44 -11.58
N THR A 32 -8.74 -8.79 -12.73
CA THR A 32 -7.47 -8.19 -13.15
C THR A 32 -7.03 -7.08 -12.19
N MET A 33 -7.96 -6.21 -11.75
CA MET A 33 -7.64 -5.18 -10.76
C MET A 33 -7.21 -5.79 -9.42
N PHE A 34 -7.83 -6.90 -9.01
CA PHE A 34 -7.47 -7.63 -7.79
C PHE A 34 -6.08 -8.27 -7.88
N ASP A 35 -5.75 -8.88 -9.02
CA ASP A 35 -4.43 -9.44 -9.28
C ASP A 35 -3.32 -8.38 -9.23
N VAL A 36 -3.56 -7.19 -9.82
CA VAL A 36 -2.60 -6.07 -9.80
C VAL A 36 -2.28 -5.60 -8.37
N LEU A 37 -3.26 -5.65 -7.46
CA LEU A 37 -3.06 -5.27 -6.06
C LEU A 37 -2.26 -6.31 -5.27
N HIS A 38 -2.35 -7.59 -5.64
CA HIS A 38 -1.64 -8.68 -4.96
C HIS A 38 -0.24 -8.95 -5.50
N ASP A 39 -0.02 -8.78 -6.81
CA ASP A 39 1.22 -9.17 -7.45
C ASP A 39 2.38 -8.22 -7.11
N SER A 40 3.10 -8.54 -6.04
CA SER A 40 4.25 -7.77 -5.55
C SER A 40 5.40 -7.70 -6.56
N ARG A 41 5.52 -8.70 -7.45
CA ARG A 41 6.49 -8.66 -8.56
C ARG A 41 6.08 -7.62 -9.59
N TYR A 42 4.79 -7.55 -9.91
CA TYR A 42 4.28 -6.54 -10.82
C TYR A 42 4.28 -5.13 -10.23
N ARG A 43 4.08 -5.00 -8.90
CA ARG A 43 4.17 -3.71 -8.19
C ARG A 43 5.46 -2.96 -8.52
N LYS A 44 6.59 -3.67 -8.65
CA LYS A 44 7.91 -3.14 -9.04
C LYS A 44 7.92 -2.45 -10.41
N LYS A 45 6.99 -2.78 -11.30
CA LYS A 45 6.92 -2.23 -12.65
C LYS A 45 6.13 -0.94 -12.72
N TRP A 46 5.03 -0.83 -11.98
CA TRP A 46 4.11 0.30 -12.12
C TRP A 46 4.19 1.31 -10.96
N ASP A 47 4.64 0.90 -9.78
CA ASP A 47 4.82 1.78 -8.63
C ASP A 47 6.23 2.39 -8.64
N VAL A 48 6.36 3.54 -9.30
CA VAL A 48 7.63 4.28 -9.43
C VAL A 48 8.20 4.77 -8.10
N THR A 49 7.37 4.88 -7.07
CA THR A 49 7.80 5.34 -5.75
C THR A 49 8.36 4.21 -4.91
N MET A 50 7.99 2.97 -5.20
CA MET A 50 8.41 1.82 -4.41
C MET A 50 9.93 1.63 -4.46
N GLN A 51 10.50 1.42 -3.28
CA GLN A 51 11.92 1.12 -3.09
C GLN A 51 12.12 -0.38 -2.84
N GLU A 52 11.38 -0.94 -1.88
CA GLU A 52 11.46 -2.36 -1.51
C GLU A 52 10.07 -2.88 -1.13
N SER A 53 9.75 -4.12 -1.52
CA SER A 53 8.53 -4.80 -1.07
C SER A 53 8.68 -6.31 -1.15
N PHE A 54 8.20 -6.98 -0.10
CA PHE A 54 8.14 -8.43 0.01
C PHE A 54 7.14 -8.82 1.11
N ASP A 55 6.55 -10.01 0.96
CA ASP A 55 5.73 -10.63 1.98
C ASP A 55 6.63 -11.36 2.98
N ILE A 56 6.31 -11.27 4.28
CA ILE A 56 7.13 -11.78 5.38
C ILE A 56 6.66 -13.17 5.81
N ALA A 57 5.36 -13.31 6.10
CA ALA A 57 4.76 -14.53 6.61
C ALA A 57 3.26 -14.57 6.33
N ARG A 58 2.68 -15.77 6.34
CA ARG A 58 1.24 -15.99 6.28
C ARG A 58 0.66 -16.15 7.67
N LEU A 59 -0.57 -15.65 7.85
CA LEU A 59 -1.38 -15.88 9.04
C LEU A 59 -2.52 -16.86 8.74
N SER A 60 -3.01 -16.88 7.49
CA SER A 60 -4.03 -17.82 7.01
C SER A 60 -3.92 -18.03 5.49
N ALA A 61 -4.95 -18.59 4.86
CA ALA A 61 -5.09 -18.65 3.41
C ALA A 61 -5.31 -17.27 2.76
N ASN A 62 -5.83 -16.32 3.52
CA ASN A 62 -6.30 -15.01 3.03
C ASN A 62 -5.82 -13.84 3.92
N ALA A 63 -4.73 -14.06 4.66
CA ALA A 63 -4.09 -13.04 5.47
C ALA A 63 -2.58 -13.27 5.53
N ASP A 64 -1.82 -12.19 5.33
CA ASP A 64 -0.37 -12.17 5.37
C ASP A 64 0.16 -10.91 6.06
N VAL A 65 1.46 -10.94 6.36
CA VAL A 65 2.22 -9.78 6.83
C VAL A 65 3.23 -9.44 5.75
N GLY A 66 3.30 -8.16 5.36
CA GLY A 66 4.22 -7.68 4.34
C GLY A 66 4.99 -6.45 4.76
N TYR A 67 6.09 -6.21 4.05
CA TYR A 67 6.91 -5.01 4.15
C TYR A 67 6.82 -4.21 2.84
N TYR A 68 6.75 -2.89 2.96
CA TYR A 68 6.77 -1.97 1.84
C TYR A 68 7.51 -0.69 2.21
N SER A 69 8.41 -0.22 1.35
CA SER A 69 9.06 1.09 1.48
C SER A 69 8.98 1.88 0.18
N TRP A 70 8.97 3.20 0.31
CA TRP A 70 8.86 4.12 -0.82
C TRP A 70 9.73 5.36 -0.66
N ARG A 71 10.10 5.90 -1.81
CA ARG A 71 10.86 7.14 -1.94
C ARG A 71 9.97 8.35 -1.68
N CYS A 72 10.48 9.29 -0.90
CA CYS A 72 9.85 10.60 -0.74
C CYS A 72 10.65 11.69 -1.48
N PRO A 73 9.98 12.79 -1.89
CA PRO A 73 10.69 13.93 -2.45
C PRO A 73 11.65 14.53 -1.41
N ILE A 74 12.86 14.87 -1.85
CA ILE A 74 13.85 15.61 -1.04
C ILE A 74 13.22 16.93 -0.56
N PRO A 75 13.38 17.33 0.71
CA PRO A 75 14.31 16.83 1.74
C PRO A 75 13.74 15.74 2.68
N LEU A 76 12.59 15.15 2.37
CA LEU A 76 11.95 14.17 3.24
C LEU A 76 12.70 12.82 3.22
N LYS A 77 12.91 12.21 4.39
CA LYS A 77 13.44 10.83 4.48
C LYS A 77 12.48 9.85 3.80
N ASN A 78 12.97 8.73 3.27
CA ASN A 78 12.07 7.71 2.73
C ASN A 78 11.26 7.05 3.86
N ARG A 79 10.13 6.44 3.53
CA ARG A 79 9.23 5.81 4.51
C ARG A 79 9.15 4.31 4.30
N ASP A 80 8.90 3.58 5.38
CA ASP A 80 8.53 2.17 5.36
C ASP A 80 7.27 1.89 6.18
N VAL A 81 6.62 0.76 5.88
CA VAL A 81 5.53 0.18 6.67
C VAL A 81 5.70 -1.33 6.76
N VAL A 82 5.27 -1.88 7.89
CA VAL A 82 4.96 -3.30 8.05
C VAL A 82 3.46 -3.39 8.24
N THR A 83 2.78 -4.17 7.41
CA THR A 83 1.31 -4.27 7.42
C THR A 83 0.86 -5.71 7.51
N LEU A 84 -0.19 -5.94 8.29
CA LEU A 84 -1.04 -7.11 8.12
C LEU A 84 -2.05 -6.76 7.03
N ARG A 85 -2.17 -7.61 6.03
CA ARG A 85 -3.17 -7.53 4.98
C ARG A 85 -4.06 -8.76 5.02
N SER A 86 -5.35 -8.56 4.85
CA SER A 86 -6.31 -9.65 4.66
C SER A 86 -7.25 -9.32 3.51
N TRP A 87 -7.70 -10.35 2.80
CA TRP A 87 -8.60 -10.23 1.67
C TRP A 87 -9.75 -11.23 1.73
N GLN A 88 -10.83 -10.87 1.05
CA GLN A 88 -12.00 -11.71 0.87
C GLN A 88 -12.52 -11.54 -0.55
N ILE A 89 -12.92 -12.66 -1.15
CA ILE A 89 -13.50 -12.73 -2.48
C ILE A 89 -14.90 -13.32 -2.33
N THR A 90 -15.89 -12.66 -2.91
CA THR A 90 -17.26 -13.18 -3.11
C THR A 90 -17.55 -13.21 -4.61
N ASP A 91 -18.76 -13.56 -5.02
CA ASP A 91 -19.12 -13.75 -6.42
C ASP A 91 -18.74 -12.55 -7.31
N ASP A 92 -19.18 -11.34 -6.96
CA ASP A 92 -18.95 -10.11 -7.74
C ASP A 92 -18.07 -9.08 -7.03
N GLU A 93 -17.55 -9.39 -5.83
CA GLU A 93 -16.84 -8.42 -4.99
C GLU A 93 -15.50 -8.93 -4.47
N TYR A 94 -14.52 -8.02 -4.44
CA TYR A 94 -13.19 -8.25 -3.90
C TYR A 94 -12.89 -7.19 -2.87
N ILE A 95 -12.53 -7.60 -1.66
CA ILE A 95 -12.17 -6.73 -0.56
C ILE A 95 -10.75 -7.06 -0.14
N MET A 96 -9.92 -6.04 0.02
CA MET A 96 -8.60 -6.14 0.62
C MET A 96 -8.44 -5.02 1.64
N VAL A 97 -8.08 -5.36 2.87
CA VAL A 97 -7.83 -4.38 3.94
C VAL A 97 -6.45 -4.64 4.53
N ASN A 98 -5.75 -3.56 4.85
CA ASN A 98 -4.48 -3.62 5.56
C ASN A 98 -4.38 -2.54 6.63
N PHE A 99 -3.60 -2.83 7.66
CA PHE A 99 -3.23 -1.89 8.71
C PHE A 99 -1.84 -2.22 9.24
N SER A 100 -1.18 -1.25 9.85
CA SER A 100 0.19 -1.42 10.34
C SER A 100 0.27 -2.27 11.60
N VAL A 101 1.27 -3.15 11.62
CA VAL A 101 1.62 -4.00 12.77
C VAL A 101 3.11 -3.85 13.09
N LYS A 102 3.48 -4.15 14.33
CA LYS A 102 4.88 -4.34 14.75
C LYS A 102 5.22 -5.81 14.58
N HIS A 103 6.24 -6.08 13.79
CA HIS A 103 6.82 -7.41 13.66
C HIS A 103 8.19 -7.43 14.37
N PRO A 104 8.48 -8.39 15.28
CA PRO A 104 9.69 -8.41 16.10
C PRO A 104 11.00 -8.32 15.30
N LYS A 105 11.06 -9.00 14.16
CA LYS A 105 12.23 -9.00 13.24
C LYS A 105 12.32 -7.81 12.28
N PHE A 106 11.33 -6.91 12.25
CA PHE A 106 11.30 -5.73 11.37
C PHE A 106 11.08 -4.42 12.18
N PRO A 107 11.98 -4.10 13.12
CA PRO A 107 11.92 -2.83 13.85
C PRO A 107 12.14 -1.63 12.90
N PRO A 108 11.84 -0.38 13.34
CA PRO A 108 12.17 0.83 12.60
C PRO A 108 13.66 0.88 12.20
N ARG A 109 13.95 1.33 10.98
CA ARG A 109 15.31 1.49 10.46
C ARG A 109 15.73 2.96 10.58
N SER A 110 16.95 3.26 10.99
CA SER A 110 17.41 4.65 11.25
C SER A 110 17.42 5.57 10.02
N ASN A 111 17.54 4.99 8.81
CA ASN A 111 17.54 5.73 7.56
C ASN A 111 16.14 5.93 6.95
N LEU A 112 15.09 5.41 7.59
CA LEU A 112 13.71 5.50 7.12
C LEU A 112 12.79 6.02 8.25
N VAL A 113 11.70 6.67 7.87
CA VAL A 113 10.64 7.01 8.81
C VAL A 113 9.58 5.90 8.77
N ARG A 114 9.33 5.25 9.91
CA ARG A 114 8.24 4.26 10.03
C ARG A 114 6.90 4.98 9.98
N ALA A 115 6.22 4.88 8.85
CA ALA A 115 4.86 5.37 8.70
C ALA A 115 3.86 4.36 9.33
N VAL A 116 2.62 4.81 9.51
CA VAL A 116 1.52 4.00 10.04
C VAL A 116 0.34 4.05 9.09
N SER A 117 0.05 2.94 8.42
CA SER A 117 -1.24 2.71 7.77
C SER A 117 -2.24 2.40 8.88
N ILE A 118 -3.04 3.39 9.30
CA ILE A 118 -4.07 3.19 10.33
C ILE A 118 -5.11 2.21 9.78
N GLN A 119 -5.59 2.47 8.57
CA GLN A 119 -6.43 1.55 7.82
C GLN A 119 -6.38 1.92 6.34
N THR A 120 -6.04 0.96 5.48
CA THR A 120 -6.13 1.12 4.02
C THR A 120 -6.92 -0.03 3.44
N GLY A 121 -7.84 0.27 2.54
CA GLY A 121 -8.76 -0.69 1.95
C GLY A 121 -8.95 -0.48 0.45
N TYR A 122 -9.16 -1.59 -0.24
CA TYR A 122 -9.56 -1.66 -1.63
C TYR A 122 -10.85 -2.47 -1.71
N TYR A 123 -11.83 -1.93 -2.40
CA TYR A 123 -13.07 -2.63 -2.75
C TYR A 123 -13.26 -2.57 -4.25
N ILE A 124 -13.41 -3.73 -4.88
CA ILE A 124 -13.62 -3.86 -6.32
C ILE A 124 -14.93 -4.62 -6.52
N LYS A 125 -15.88 -4.01 -7.23
CA LYS A 125 -17.16 -4.65 -7.59
C LYS A 125 -17.23 -4.83 -9.10
N ALA A 126 -17.45 -6.04 -9.57
CA ALA A 126 -17.64 -6.31 -10.99
C ALA A 126 -18.90 -5.60 -11.50
N THR A 127 -18.82 -5.02 -12.69
CA THR A 127 -19.98 -4.43 -13.40
C THR A 127 -20.20 -5.06 -14.78
N GLY A 128 -19.41 -6.07 -15.11
CA GLY A 128 -19.42 -6.81 -16.36
C GLY A 128 -18.10 -7.57 -16.54
N PRO A 129 -17.93 -8.32 -17.65
CA PRO A 129 -16.74 -9.16 -17.87
C PRO A 129 -15.42 -8.38 -17.90
N ASN A 130 -15.44 -7.14 -18.41
CA ASN A 130 -14.25 -6.28 -18.50
C ASN A 130 -14.49 -4.88 -17.91
N SER A 131 -15.29 -4.80 -16.84
CA SER A 131 -15.55 -3.53 -16.16
C SER A 131 -15.77 -3.74 -14.66
N CYS A 132 -15.43 -2.71 -13.88
CA CYS A 132 -15.63 -2.73 -12.45
C CYS A 132 -15.76 -1.32 -11.85
N ILE A 133 -16.26 -1.27 -10.63
CA ILE A 133 -16.13 -0.13 -9.73
C ILE A 133 -14.93 -0.40 -8.83
N PHE A 134 -13.95 0.50 -8.84
CA PHE A 134 -12.81 0.47 -7.94
C PHE A 134 -12.95 1.55 -6.88
N THR A 135 -12.91 1.17 -5.60
CA THR A 135 -12.95 2.07 -4.46
C THR A 135 -11.68 1.90 -3.64
N TYR A 136 -11.00 3.01 -3.38
CA TYR A 136 -9.82 3.11 -2.55
C TYR A 136 -10.12 3.97 -1.33
N LEU A 137 -9.70 3.51 -0.17
CA LEU A 137 -9.86 4.18 1.10
C LEU A 137 -8.58 4.03 1.89
N SER A 138 -8.06 5.12 2.45
CA SER A 138 -6.80 5.07 3.20
C SER A 138 -6.71 6.15 4.25
N GLN A 139 -6.36 5.75 5.46
CA GLN A 139 -5.90 6.61 6.54
C GLN A 139 -4.47 6.21 6.86
N ALA A 140 -3.56 7.14 6.68
CA ALA A 140 -2.15 6.92 6.99
C ALA A 140 -1.57 8.14 7.71
N ASP A 141 -0.72 7.85 8.70
CA ASP A 141 0.17 8.82 9.32
C ASP A 141 1.56 8.60 8.73
N PRO A 142 2.06 9.48 7.84
CA PRO A 142 3.38 9.34 7.24
C PRO A 142 4.53 9.62 8.23
N LYS A 143 4.19 10.07 9.45
CA LYS A 143 5.12 10.45 10.51
C LYS A 143 6.15 11.50 10.08
N GLY A 144 7.07 11.78 11.01
CA GLY A 144 8.11 12.77 10.83
C GLY A 144 7.63 14.20 11.11
N SER A 145 8.26 15.15 10.44
CA SER A 145 8.23 16.59 10.69
C SER A 145 7.14 17.34 9.91
N LEU A 146 6.42 16.66 9.01
CA LEU A 146 5.42 17.30 8.16
C LEU A 146 4.22 17.80 9.00
N PRO A 147 3.82 19.08 8.86
CA PRO A 147 2.59 19.57 9.48
C PRO A 147 1.38 18.77 8.99
N LYS A 148 0.46 18.42 9.90
CA LYS A 148 -0.72 17.59 9.60
C LYS A 148 -1.59 18.14 8.46
N TRP A 149 -1.72 19.46 8.34
CA TRP A 149 -2.47 20.08 7.24
C TRP A 149 -1.83 19.81 5.86
N VAL A 150 -0.49 19.70 5.80
CA VAL A 150 0.25 19.34 4.57
C VAL A 150 -0.03 17.88 4.23
N VAL A 151 0.04 16.98 5.22
CA VAL A 151 -0.29 15.56 5.05
C VAL A 151 -1.70 15.38 4.51
N ASN A 152 -2.68 16.06 5.11
CA ASN A 152 -4.08 15.99 4.70
C ASN A 152 -4.26 16.49 3.25
N LYS A 153 -3.65 17.61 2.87
CA LYS A 153 -3.70 18.13 1.50
C LYS A 153 -3.04 17.17 0.50
N ALA A 154 -1.88 16.61 0.84
CA ALA A 154 -1.17 15.65 0.00
C ALA A 154 -1.98 14.37 -0.21
N SER A 155 -2.62 13.85 0.84
CA SER A 155 -3.43 12.61 0.77
C SER A 155 -4.57 12.72 -0.25
N GLN A 156 -5.25 13.87 -0.33
CA GLN A 156 -6.33 14.12 -1.28
C GLN A 156 -5.84 14.16 -2.74
N VAL A 157 -4.56 14.51 -2.97
CA VAL A 157 -3.94 14.51 -4.30
C VAL A 157 -3.38 13.14 -4.66
N LEU A 158 -2.80 12.43 -3.68
CA LEU A 158 -2.18 11.13 -3.87
C LEU A 158 -3.21 10.03 -4.12
N ALA A 159 -4.35 10.03 -3.43
CA ALA A 159 -5.38 9.01 -3.60
C ALA A 159 -5.88 8.87 -5.06
N PRO A 160 -6.27 9.96 -5.78
CA PRO A 160 -6.58 9.87 -7.21
C PRO A 160 -5.41 9.37 -8.07
N LYS A 161 -4.17 9.76 -7.75
CA LYS A 161 -2.98 9.31 -8.49
C LYS A 161 -2.77 7.80 -8.34
N VAL A 162 -2.88 7.28 -7.12
CA VAL A 162 -2.82 5.83 -6.85
C VAL A 162 -3.87 5.10 -7.68
N MET A 163 -5.12 5.57 -7.69
CA MET A 163 -6.17 4.93 -8.48
C MET A 163 -5.87 4.91 -9.98
N LYS A 164 -5.37 6.02 -10.55
CA LYS A 164 -4.95 6.06 -11.95
C LYS A 164 -3.78 5.12 -12.24
N SER A 165 -2.81 5.03 -11.35
CA SER A 165 -1.67 4.12 -11.50
C SER A 165 -2.12 2.65 -11.48
N VAL A 166 -2.99 2.27 -10.54
CA VAL A 166 -3.54 0.91 -10.47
C VAL A 166 -4.37 0.59 -11.72
N HIS A 167 -5.20 1.54 -12.20
CA HIS A 167 -5.96 1.37 -13.44
C HIS A 167 -5.06 1.11 -14.64
N LYS A 168 -4.04 1.97 -14.83
CA LYS A 168 -3.08 1.83 -15.92
C LYS A 168 -2.32 0.50 -15.82
N ALA A 169 -1.94 0.11 -14.61
CA ALA A 169 -1.32 -1.20 -14.37
C ALA A 169 -2.29 -2.35 -14.73
N GLY A 170 -3.59 -2.22 -14.44
CA GLY A 170 -4.63 -3.16 -14.85
C GLY A 170 -4.73 -3.35 -16.36
N GLN A 171 -4.59 -2.28 -17.14
CA GLN A 171 -4.62 -2.34 -18.61
C GLN A 171 -3.46 -3.17 -19.19
N GLU A 172 -2.29 -3.13 -18.52
CA GLU A 172 -1.07 -3.81 -19.00
C GLU A 172 -0.81 -5.15 -18.30
N TYR A 173 -1.58 -5.51 -17.28
CA TYR A 173 -1.29 -6.66 -16.42
C TYR A 173 -1.31 -7.98 -17.17
N SER A 174 -2.33 -8.24 -17.98
CA SER A 174 -2.46 -9.51 -18.71
C SER A 174 -1.28 -9.75 -19.65
N ASN A 175 -0.81 -8.69 -20.33
CA ASN A 175 0.35 -8.75 -21.22
C ASN A 175 1.62 -9.07 -20.43
N TRP A 176 1.82 -8.43 -19.29
CA TRP A 176 2.98 -8.69 -18.43
C TRP A 176 2.92 -10.09 -17.80
N LYS A 177 1.76 -10.48 -17.26
CA LYS A 177 1.61 -11.72 -16.49
C LYS A 177 1.80 -12.97 -17.35
N SER A 178 1.39 -12.94 -18.61
CA SER A 178 1.63 -14.03 -19.57
C SER A 178 3.12 -14.37 -19.73
N GLN A 179 4.00 -13.40 -19.51
CA GLN A 179 5.46 -13.54 -19.62
C GLN A 179 6.15 -13.74 -18.27
N ASN A 180 5.42 -13.70 -17.14
CA ASN A 180 5.99 -13.63 -15.79
C ASN A 180 5.27 -14.59 -14.83
N SER A 181 5.45 -15.89 -15.05
CA SER A 181 4.81 -16.96 -14.26
C SER A 181 3.28 -16.82 -14.26
N PRO A 182 2.60 -17.03 -15.42
CA PRO A 182 1.18 -16.75 -15.58
C PRO A 182 0.28 -17.47 -14.56
N ASP A 183 0.63 -18.71 -14.23
CA ASP A 183 -0.17 -19.56 -13.34
C ASP A 183 0.12 -19.32 -11.84
N LEU A 184 1.17 -18.54 -11.52
CA LEU A 184 1.54 -18.26 -10.14
C LEU A 184 0.71 -17.09 -9.59
N LYS A 185 -0.38 -17.42 -8.89
CA LYS A 185 -1.30 -16.51 -8.22
C LYS A 185 -1.64 -17.03 -6.81
N PRO A 186 -0.69 -17.00 -5.86
CA PRO A 186 -0.86 -17.54 -4.51
C PRO A 186 -2.01 -16.92 -3.70
N TRP A 187 -2.48 -15.74 -4.09
CA TRP A 187 -3.65 -15.08 -3.50
C TRP A 187 -5.00 -15.68 -3.94
N LEU A 188 -5.03 -16.39 -5.08
CA LEU A 188 -6.19 -17.18 -5.54
C LEU A 188 -6.02 -18.68 -5.23
N HIS A 189 -4.77 -19.13 -5.16
CA HIS A 189 -4.36 -20.52 -5.02
C HIS A 189 -3.40 -20.65 -3.82
N PRO A 190 -3.91 -20.68 -2.57
CA PRO A 190 -3.09 -20.64 -1.35
C PRO A 190 -2.07 -21.79 -1.21
N GLU A 191 -2.27 -22.89 -1.93
CA GLU A 191 -1.35 -24.02 -2.04
C GLU A 191 -0.05 -23.67 -2.78
N GLN A 192 -0.04 -22.62 -3.60
CA GLN A 192 1.15 -22.14 -4.30
C GLN A 192 2.07 -21.28 -3.40
N ASN A 193 1.59 -20.88 -2.21
CA ASN A 193 2.28 -19.91 -1.39
C ASN A 193 3.31 -20.60 -0.46
N THR A 194 4.59 -20.24 -0.64
CA THR A 194 5.76 -20.81 0.04
C THR A 194 6.22 -20.03 1.27
N LEU A 195 5.51 -18.96 1.65
CA LEU A 195 5.82 -18.18 2.85
C LEU A 195 5.66 -19.03 4.12
N PRO A 196 6.48 -18.79 5.16
CA PRO A 196 6.30 -19.43 6.45
C PRO A 196 4.97 -19.00 7.08
N MET A 197 4.34 -19.89 7.84
CA MET A 197 3.25 -19.55 8.73
C MET A 197 3.80 -18.86 9.99
N MET A 198 3.04 -17.92 10.54
CA MET A 198 3.35 -17.18 11.77
C MET A 198 2.13 -17.16 12.69
N ASP A 199 2.36 -17.21 14.00
CA ASP A 199 1.31 -16.98 15.00
C ASP A 199 0.96 -15.47 15.04
N PRO A 200 -0.31 -15.07 14.80
CA PRO A 200 -0.74 -13.68 14.93
C PRO A 200 -0.42 -13.04 16.29
N ALA A 201 -0.28 -13.84 17.37
CA ALA A 201 0.07 -13.36 18.71
C ALA A 201 1.50 -12.79 18.80
N GLU A 202 2.39 -13.11 17.85
CA GLU A 202 3.73 -12.51 17.75
C GLU A 202 3.69 -11.05 17.27
N LEU A 203 2.56 -10.62 16.70
CA LEU A 203 2.36 -9.27 16.20
C LEU A 203 1.71 -8.39 17.28
N SER A 204 2.07 -7.11 17.27
CA SER A 204 1.33 -6.10 18.05
C SER A 204 0.84 -4.97 17.16
N ILE A 205 -0.26 -4.33 17.55
CA ILE A 205 -0.85 -3.23 16.77
C ILE A 205 0.14 -2.05 16.76
N GLN A 206 0.45 -1.55 15.56
CA GLN A 206 1.22 -0.33 15.40
C GLN A 206 0.27 0.87 15.52
N ARG A 207 0.16 1.43 16.73
CA ARG A 207 -0.65 2.64 16.92
C ARG A 207 0.09 3.89 16.48
N ALA A 208 -0.63 4.85 15.90
CA ALA A 208 -0.06 6.10 15.44
C ALA A 208 0.55 6.91 16.60
N ASP A 209 -0.09 6.97 17.76
CA ASP A 209 0.41 7.69 18.95
C ASP A 209 1.65 7.05 19.61
N SER A 210 1.97 5.79 19.29
CA SER A 210 2.99 4.99 19.97
C SER A 210 4.38 4.96 19.31
N LEU A 211 4.61 5.74 18.26
CA LEU A 211 5.93 5.83 17.61
C LEU A 211 6.69 7.06 18.06
N GLU A 212 7.95 6.85 18.43
CA GLU A 212 8.93 7.93 18.58
C GLU A 212 9.12 8.65 17.24
N ASN A 213 9.19 9.98 17.31
CA ASN A 213 9.48 10.77 16.12
C ASN A 213 10.93 10.51 15.71
N VAL A 214 11.13 9.96 14.51
CA VAL A 214 12.46 9.93 13.91
C VAL A 214 12.84 11.38 13.61
N ASP A 215 13.98 11.83 14.15
CA ASP A 215 14.51 13.15 13.88
C ASP A 215 14.87 13.27 12.37
N GLU A 216 14.09 14.07 11.66
CA GLU A 216 14.32 14.42 10.25
C GLU A 216 15.25 15.64 10.11
N SER A 217 15.74 16.24 11.21
CA SER A 217 16.60 17.43 11.20
C SER A 217 18.09 17.16 11.02
N SER A 218 18.51 15.89 10.90
CA SER A 218 19.90 15.52 10.63
C SER A 218 20.33 15.98 9.23
N LYS A 219 21.14 17.06 9.24
CA LYS A 219 21.89 17.76 8.19
C LYS A 219 22.02 17.06 6.83
N LEU A 220 21.86 17.87 5.77
CA LEU A 220 22.48 17.62 4.47
C LEU A 220 23.94 17.24 4.72
N ASP A 221 24.30 15.97 4.51
CA ASP A 221 25.70 15.63 4.37
C ASP A 221 26.17 16.33 3.09
N ALA A 222 26.90 17.42 3.31
CA ALA A 222 27.73 18.02 2.31
C ALA A 222 28.75 16.97 1.88
N ASN A 223 28.52 16.36 0.71
CA ASN A 223 29.61 15.94 -0.14
C ASN A 223 29.52 16.77 -1.41
N GLU A 224 30.17 17.94 -1.34
CA GLU A 224 30.64 18.66 -2.51
C GLU A 224 31.76 17.85 -3.16
N GLY A 225 31.76 17.80 -4.50
CA GLY A 225 32.96 18.04 -5.29
C GLY A 225 33.84 16.85 -5.71
N GLU A 226 34.24 16.91 -6.99
CA GLU A 226 35.36 16.23 -7.66
C GLU A 226 35.11 14.77 -8.07
N ASP A 227 35.16 14.36 -9.34
CA ASP A 227 35.83 14.96 -10.49
C ASP A 227 35.19 14.45 -11.80
N SER A 228 34.89 15.37 -12.72
CA SER A 228 34.62 15.07 -14.13
C SER A 228 35.83 15.55 -14.92
N SER A 229 36.55 14.62 -15.52
CA SER A 229 37.40 14.84 -16.69
C SER A 229 37.04 13.80 -17.74
#